data_AF-A0A6J6BU21-F1
#
_entry.id   AF-A0A6J6BU21-F1
#
_cell.length_a   1.000
_cell.length_b   1.000
_cell.length_c   1.000
_cell.angle_alpha   90.00
_cell.angle_beta   90.00
_cell.angle_gamma   90.00
#
_symmetry.space_group_name_H-M   'P 1'
#
loop_
_entity.id
_entity.type
_entity.pdbx_description
1 polymer ?
#
loop_
_entity_poly.entity_id
_entity_poly.type
_entity_poly.pdbx_seq_one_letter_code
_entity_poly.pdbx_strand_id
1 'polypeptide(L)'
;MNTPVTIQEVSSKLRAIRTAKSLSLSDVEVLSQGALKAVVLGSYERGARTLSVKRAIAIAELYQVPVSQLFTDEKPIELVTSGKTVIDLRAINKRAHDSSHPANHRYQLLARVAQRIVRSRQDWNGEVLSLRQSDLETIAILFDEPISEVLNWLEDERVLLKKREG
;
A
#
# COMPACT_ATOMS: atom_id res chain seq x y z
N MET A 1 3.34 15.27 19.02
CA MET A 1 2.39 15.16 20.14
C MET A 1 1.53 13.94 19.88
N ASN A 2 1.56 12.92 20.72
CA ASN A 2 0.71 11.73 20.54
C ASN A 2 -0.73 12.13 20.85
N THR A 3 -1.55 12.27 19.82
CA THR A 3 -2.99 12.45 19.96
C THR A 3 -3.57 11.23 20.69
N PRO A 4 -4.43 11.42 21.70
CA PRO A 4 -5.02 10.29 22.42
C PRO A 4 -5.93 9.50 21.48
N VAL A 5 -5.65 8.20 21.31
CA VAL A 5 -6.46 7.29 20.49
C VAL A 5 -7.88 7.22 21.05
N THR A 6 -8.85 7.56 20.21
CA THR A 6 -10.28 7.56 20.53
C THR A 6 -10.95 6.26 20.10
N ILE A 7 -12.07 5.92 20.74
CA ILE A 7 -12.90 4.77 20.33
C ILE A 7 -13.34 4.93 18.87
N GLN A 8 -13.67 6.15 18.44
CA GLN A 8 -14.15 6.43 17.09
C GLN A 8 -13.08 6.17 16.02
N GLU A 9 -11.82 6.48 16.31
CA GLU A 9 -10.69 6.19 15.43
C GLU A 9 -10.48 4.68 15.29
N VAL A 10 -10.48 3.93 16.42
CA VAL A 10 -10.37 2.47 16.41
C VAL A 10 -11.50 1.82 15.60
N SER A 11 -12.74 2.28 15.82
CA SER A 11 -13.92 1.83 15.07
C SER A 11 -13.81 2.10 13.57
N SER A 12 -13.34 3.28 13.20
CA SER A 12 -13.10 3.65 11.80
C SER A 12 -11.98 2.81 11.18
N LYS A 13 -10.93 2.50 11.94
CA LYS A 13 -9.79 1.71 11.48
C LYS A 13 -10.16 0.24 11.24
N LEU A 14 -11.01 -0.33 12.08
CA LEU A 14 -11.61 -1.65 11.82
C LEU A 14 -12.29 -1.71 10.46
N ARG A 15 -13.12 -0.70 10.15
CA ARG A 15 -13.79 -0.61 8.85
C ARG A 15 -12.78 -0.49 7.72
N ALA A 16 -11.79 0.39 7.86
CA ALA A 16 -10.78 0.63 6.84
C ALA A 16 -10.00 -0.64 6.49
N ILE A 17 -9.59 -1.43 7.49
CA ILE A 17 -8.87 -2.70 7.28
C ILE A 17 -9.77 -3.71 6.55
N ARG A 18 -11.04 -3.81 6.94
CA ARG A 18 -12.00 -4.69 6.26
C ARG A 18 -12.18 -4.29 4.79
N THR A 19 -12.37 -3.00 4.51
CA THR A 19 -12.58 -2.51 3.14
C THR A 19 -11.32 -2.64 2.28
N ALA A 20 -10.13 -2.43 2.86
CA ALA A 20 -8.86 -2.60 2.16
C ALA A 20 -8.63 -4.06 1.72
N LYS A 21 -9.25 -5.02 2.42
CA LYS A 21 -9.24 -6.45 2.06
C LYS A 21 -10.40 -6.84 1.14
N SER A 22 -11.18 -5.88 0.64
CA SER A 22 -12.35 -6.09 -0.21
C SER A 22 -13.41 -7.01 0.40
N LEU A 23 -13.52 -7.04 1.74
CA LEU A 23 -14.48 -7.89 2.45
C LEU A 23 -15.76 -7.09 2.77
N SER A 24 -16.93 -7.63 2.45
CA SER A 24 -18.20 -7.15 3.00
C SER A 24 -18.40 -7.60 4.45
N LEU A 25 -19.36 -7.02 5.17
CA LEU A 25 -19.71 -7.48 6.52
C LEU A 25 -20.17 -8.95 6.52
N SER A 26 -20.88 -9.37 5.46
CA SER A 26 -21.32 -10.75 5.28
C SER A 26 -20.16 -11.70 5.00
N ASP A 27 -19.18 -11.27 4.21
CA ASP A 27 -17.97 -12.08 3.95
C ASP A 27 -17.21 -12.35 5.23
N VAL A 28 -17.10 -11.36 6.11
CA VAL A 28 -16.44 -11.54 7.42
C VAL A 28 -17.22 -12.52 8.30
N GLU A 29 -18.54 -12.50 8.28
CA GLU A 29 -19.35 -13.48 9.00
C GLU A 29 -19.08 -14.91 8.51
N VAL A 30 -19.06 -15.10 7.18
CA VAL A 30 -18.74 -16.40 6.55
C VAL A 30 -17.32 -16.84 6.90
N LEU A 31 -16.32 -15.96 6.77
CA LEU A 31 -14.92 -16.24 7.10
C LEU A 31 -14.73 -16.62 8.57
N SER A 32 -15.49 -15.98 9.47
CA SER A 32 -15.47 -16.29 10.90
C SER A 32 -16.28 -17.54 11.27
N GLN A 33 -16.87 -18.24 10.29
CA GLN A 33 -17.78 -19.37 10.48
C GLN A 33 -18.94 -19.02 11.43
N GLY A 34 -19.46 -17.79 11.33
CA GLY A 34 -20.55 -17.29 12.15
C GLY A 34 -20.16 -16.83 13.57
N ALA A 35 -18.89 -16.97 13.98
CA ALA A 35 -18.41 -16.51 15.30
C ALA A 35 -18.45 -14.98 15.47
N LEU A 36 -18.46 -14.25 14.35
CA LEU A 36 -18.62 -12.81 14.28
C LEU A 36 -19.75 -12.44 13.31
N LYS A 37 -20.93 -12.11 13.86
CA LYS A 37 -22.08 -11.67 13.08
C LYS A 37 -21.83 -10.35 12.36
N ALA A 38 -22.27 -10.24 11.11
CA ALA A 38 -22.16 -9.04 10.27
C ALA A 38 -22.73 -7.79 10.98
N VAL A 39 -23.89 -7.92 11.63
CA VAL A 39 -24.55 -6.85 12.40
C VAL A 39 -23.70 -6.41 13.61
N VAL A 40 -23.03 -7.35 14.25
CA VAL A 40 -22.18 -7.09 15.42
C VAL A 40 -20.92 -6.34 15.00
N LEU A 41 -20.25 -6.81 13.95
CA LEU A 41 -19.08 -6.13 13.38
C LEU A 41 -19.45 -4.72 12.90
N GLY A 42 -20.57 -4.55 12.20
CA GLY A 42 -21.03 -3.24 11.76
C GLY A 42 -21.28 -2.27 12.92
N SER A 43 -21.72 -2.76 14.07
CA SER A 43 -21.89 -1.95 15.29
C SER A 43 -20.54 -1.50 15.87
N TYR A 44 -19.53 -2.36 15.85
CA TYR A 44 -18.16 -1.98 16.25
C TYR A 44 -17.58 -0.92 15.31
N GLU A 45 -17.74 -1.10 14.01
CA GLU A 45 -17.21 -0.16 13.00
C GLU A 45 -17.85 1.23 13.03
N ARG A 46 -19.07 1.34 13.57
CA ARG A 46 -19.76 2.64 13.74
C ARG A 46 -19.47 3.29 15.09
N GLY A 47 -18.77 2.62 16.00
CA GLY A 47 -18.61 3.09 17.38
C GLY A 47 -19.89 2.96 18.22
N ALA A 48 -20.94 2.32 17.69
CA ALA A 48 -22.23 2.17 18.37
C ALA A 48 -22.19 1.12 19.50
N ARG A 49 -21.14 0.30 19.54
CA ARG A 49 -20.92 -0.73 20.56
C ARG A 49 -19.47 -0.71 21.01
N THR A 50 -19.24 -0.80 22.31
CA THR A 50 -17.90 -0.94 22.89
C THR A 50 -17.24 -2.25 22.42
N LEU A 51 -16.03 -2.14 21.92
CA LEU A 51 -15.21 -3.28 21.49
C LEU A 51 -14.32 -3.73 22.66
N SER A 52 -14.43 -5.01 23.06
CA SER A 52 -13.51 -5.57 24.06
C SER A 52 -12.16 -5.89 23.43
N VAL A 53 -11.08 -5.84 24.23
CA VAL A 53 -9.72 -6.20 23.80
C VAL A 53 -9.69 -7.60 23.20
N LYS A 54 -10.35 -8.58 23.83
CA LYS A 54 -10.46 -9.96 23.31
C LYS A 54 -11.08 -10.01 21.92
N ARG A 55 -12.12 -9.21 21.65
CA ARG A 55 -12.75 -9.13 20.33
C ARG A 55 -11.87 -8.41 19.32
N ALA A 56 -11.17 -7.35 19.74
CA ALA A 56 -10.21 -6.65 18.89
C ALA A 56 -9.11 -7.60 18.39
N ILE A 57 -8.52 -8.41 19.29
CA ILE A 57 -7.51 -9.42 18.95
C ILE A 57 -8.07 -10.43 17.94
N ALA A 58 -9.23 -11.02 18.23
CA ALA A 58 -9.84 -12.03 17.34
C ALA A 58 -10.16 -11.47 15.94
N ILE A 59 -10.57 -10.20 15.84
CA ILE A 59 -10.82 -9.55 14.54
C ILE A 59 -9.49 -9.27 13.82
N ALA A 60 -8.46 -8.82 14.53
CA ALA A 60 -7.14 -8.59 13.94
C ALA A 60 -6.52 -9.88 13.40
N GLU A 61 -6.64 -10.99 14.15
CA GLU A 61 -6.24 -12.34 13.71
C GLU A 61 -7.02 -12.78 12.46
N LEU A 62 -8.34 -12.60 12.46
CA LEU A 62 -9.19 -12.91 11.30
C LEU A 62 -8.78 -12.11 10.05
N TYR A 63 -8.37 -10.85 10.26
CA TYR A 63 -7.86 -10.00 9.19
C TYR A 63 -6.38 -10.22 8.88
N GLN A 64 -5.65 -11.06 9.64
CA GLN A 64 -4.22 -11.26 9.50
C GLN A 64 -3.43 -9.95 9.56
N VAL A 65 -3.76 -9.09 10.53
CA VAL A 65 -3.02 -7.84 10.81
C VAL A 65 -2.59 -7.83 12.29
N PRO A 66 -1.48 -7.16 12.63
CA PRO A 66 -1.12 -6.91 14.02
C PRO A 66 -2.23 -6.14 14.74
N VAL A 67 -2.57 -6.53 15.98
CA VAL A 67 -3.60 -5.83 16.76
C VAL A 67 -3.23 -4.36 17.03
N SER A 68 -1.93 -4.04 17.08
CA SER A 68 -1.42 -2.66 17.17
C SER A 68 -1.88 -1.79 16.01
N GLN A 69 -2.14 -2.38 14.84
CA GLN A 69 -2.63 -1.68 13.65
C GLN A 69 -4.02 -1.06 13.85
N LEU A 70 -4.79 -1.51 14.86
CA LEU A 70 -6.06 -0.91 15.25
C LEU A 70 -5.89 0.40 16.03
N PHE A 71 -4.71 0.66 16.59
CA PHE A 71 -4.46 1.77 17.53
C PHE A 71 -3.36 2.74 17.08
N THR A 72 -2.51 2.35 16.14
CA THR A 72 -1.50 3.25 15.55
C THR A 72 -2.11 4.12 14.46
N ASP A 73 -1.48 5.24 14.13
CA ASP A 73 -1.76 6.03 12.92
C ASP A 73 -0.95 5.57 11.70
N GLU A 74 -0.04 4.60 11.87
CA GLU A 74 0.70 4.04 10.75
C GLU A 74 -0.29 3.58 9.67
N LYS A 75 -0.06 4.09 8.44
CA LYS A 75 -0.86 3.77 7.26
C LYS A 75 -0.94 2.24 7.16
N PRO A 76 -2.10 1.67 6.80
CA PRO A 76 -2.23 0.22 6.66
C PRO A 76 -1.08 -0.32 5.82
N ILE A 77 -0.52 -1.47 6.19
CA ILE A 77 0.36 -2.24 5.29
C ILE A 77 -0.40 -2.37 3.97
N GLU A 78 0.02 -1.62 2.96
CA GLU A 78 -0.69 -1.57 1.69
C GLU A 78 -0.55 -2.94 1.04
N LEU A 79 -1.65 -3.67 1.00
CA LEU A 79 -1.82 -4.77 0.05
C LEU A 79 -1.97 -4.12 -1.32
N VAL A 80 -0.87 -3.68 -1.91
CA VAL A 80 -0.83 -3.11 -3.26
C VAL A 80 -1.40 -4.16 -4.19
N THR A 81 -2.55 -3.85 -4.78
CA THR A 81 -3.21 -4.73 -5.75
C THR A 81 -2.23 -4.98 -6.90
N SER A 82 -2.18 -6.23 -7.34
CA SER A 82 -1.24 -6.76 -8.33
C SER A 82 -1.49 -6.21 -9.75
N GLY A 83 -1.33 -4.90 -9.92
CA GLY A 83 -1.27 -4.21 -11.20
C GLY A 83 0.15 -4.29 -11.77
N LYS A 84 0.27 -4.62 -13.06
CA LYS A 84 1.57 -4.60 -13.75
C LYS A 84 2.07 -3.16 -13.83
N THR A 85 3.06 -2.82 -13.00
CA THR A 85 3.71 -1.50 -13.03
C THR A 85 4.81 -1.51 -14.08
N VAL A 86 4.73 -0.62 -15.07
CA VAL A 86 5.74 -0.48 -16.13
C VAL A 86 6.23 0.96 -16.17
N ILE A 87 7.55 1.14 -16.06
CA ILE A 87 8.20 2.45 -16.03
C ILE A 87 8.96 2.72 -17.33
N ASP A 88 8.99 3.98 -17.77
CA ASP A 88 9.78 4.47 -18.88
C ASP A 88 11.23 4.76 -18.44
N LEU A 89 12.17 3.93 -18.87
CA LEU A 89 13.59 4.07 -18.52
C LEU A 89 14.24 5.29 -19.21
N ARG A 90 13.73 5.74 -20.36
CA ARG A 90 14.26 6.88 -21.09
C ARG A 90 13.93 8.17 -20.34
N ALA A 91 12.68 8.32 -19.90
CA ALA A 91 12.24 9.44 -19.09
C ALA A 91 13.04 9.53 -17.78
N ILE A 92 13.23 8.40 -17.09
CA ILE A 92 14.00 8.32 -15.85
C ILE A 92 15.44 8.76 -16.06
N ASN A 93 16.13 8.17 -17.05
CA ASN A 93 17.53 8.50 -17.31
C ASN A 93 17.69 9.97 -17.72
N LYS A 94 16.80 10.51 -18.55
CA LYS A 94 16.83 11.93 -18.94
C LYS A 94 16.74 12.85 -17.72
N ARG A 95 15.78 12.61 -16.83
CA ARG A 95 15.57 13.44 -15.63
C ARG A 95 16.63 13.24 -14.55
N ALA A 96 17.23 12.06 -14.47
CA ALA A 96 18.36 11.79 -13.58
C ALA A 96 19.61 12.61 -13.95
N HIS A 97 19.80 12.92 -15.24
CA HIS A 97 20.90 13.76 -15.73
C HIS A 97 20.56 15.25 -15.75
N ASP A 98 19.30 15.62 -15.52
CA ASP A 98 18.86 17.01 -15.44
C ASP A 98 18.95 17.50 -13.98
N SER A 99 20.09 18.10 -13.63
CA SER A 99 20.33 18.65 -12.29
C SER A 99 19.38 19.79 -11.90
N SER A 100 18.67 20.38 -12.86
CA SER A 100 17.68 21.43 -12.59
C SER A 100 16.30 20.89 -12.21
N HIS A 101 16.06 19.58 -12.41
CA HIS A 101 14.79 18.96 -12.08
C HIS A 101 14.56 18.95 -10.55
N PRO A 102 13.41 19.41 -10.04
CA PRO A 102 13.16 19.47 -8.59
C PRO A 102 13.32 18.11 -7.88
N ALA A 103 12.90 17.04 -8.55
CA ALA A 103 13.04 15.66 -8.08
C ALA A 103 14.32 14.93 -8.57
N ASN A 104 15.37 15.64 -9.01
CA ASN A 104 16.57 15.02 -9.62
C ASN A 104 17.17 13.88 -8.75
N HIS A 105 17.26 14.08 -7.42
CA HIS A 105 17.78 13.06 -6.52
C HIS A 105 16.96 11.76 -6.53
N ARG A 106 15.62 11.86 -6.54
CA ARG A 106 14.72 10.70 -6.66
C ARG A 106 14.94 9.97 -7.98
N TYR A 107 15.12 10.71 -9.07
CA TYR A 107 15.46 10.12 -10.37
C TYR A 107 16.81 9.41 -10.40
N GLN A 108 17.83 9.94 -9.73
CA GLN A 108 19.12 9.27 -9.61
C GLN A 108 19.02 7.96 -8.81
N LEU A 109 18.24 7.93 -7.73
CA LEU A 109 17.96 6.70 -6.98
C LEU A 109 17.22 5.68 -7.86
N LEU A 110 16.17 6.12 -8.55
CA LEU A 110 15.37 5.26 -9.42
C LEU A 110 16.19 4.69 -10.58
N ALA A 111 17.05 5.50 -11.20
CA ALA A 111 17.97 5.05 -12.25
C ALA A 111 18.94 3.98 -11.75
N ARG A 112 19.50 4.13 -10.54
CA ARG A 112 20.38 3.13 -9.93
C ARG A 112 19.67 1.80 -9.69
N VAL A 113 18.45 1.84 -9.15
CA VAL A 113 17.62 0.64 -8.94
C VAL A 113 17.30 -0.03 -10.28
N ALA A 114 16.82 0.74 -11.26
CA ALA A 114 16.47 0.23 -12.58
C ALA A 114 17.67 -0.45 -13.27
N GLN A 115 18.86 0.16 -13.21
CA GLN A 115 20.09 -0.43 -13.74
C GLN A 115 20.44 -1.77 -13.06
N ARG A 116 20.28 -1.86 -11.73
CA ARG A 116 20.52 -3.10 -10.99
C ARG A 116 19.55 -4.20 -11.42
N ILE A 117 18.27 -3.87 -11.60
CA ILE A 117 17.23 -4.80 -12.04
C ILE A 117 17.51 -5.29 -13.47
N VAL A 118 17.77 -4.38 -14.41
CA VAL A 118 18.10 -4.68 -15.82
C VAL A 118 19.28 -5.65 -15.90
N ARG A 119 20.38 -5.34 -15.21
CA ARG A 119 21.57 -6.21 -15.17
C ARG A 119 21.26 -7.58 -14.59
N SER A 120 20.52 -7.63 -13.48
CA SER A 120 20.17 -8.89 -12.82
C SER A 120 19.28 -9.77 -13.69
N ARG A 121 18.42 -9.19 -14.53
CA ARG A 121 17.51 -9.91 -15.41
C ARG A 121 18.11 -10.23 -16.78
N GLN A 122 19.33 -9.74 -17.05
CA GLN A 122 19.92 -9.75 -18.39
C GLN A 122 18.97 -9.14 -19.46
N ASP A 123 18.15 -8.17 -19.03
CA ASP A 123 17.11 -7.56 -19.85
C ASP A 123 17.61 -6.24 -20.45
N TRP A 124 18.31 -6.35 -21.59
CA TRP A 124 19.01 -5.24 -22.22
C TRP A 124 18.17 -4.47 -23.25
N ASN A 125 16.89 -4.85 -23.45
CA ASN A 125 16.03 -4.24 -24.48
C ASN A 125 15.55 -2.82 -24.11
N GLY A 126 15.75 -2.40 -22.85
CA GLY A 126 16.32 -1.10 -22.47
C GLY A 126 15.43 0.16 -22.42
N GLU A 127 14.24 0.17 -23.00
CA GLU A 127 13.41 1.39 -23.00
C GLU A 127 12.35 1.43 -21.88
N VAL A 128 11.87 0.26 -21.47
CA VAL A 128 10.82 0.11 -20.47
C VAL A 128 11.19 -0.99 -19.48
N LEU A 129 10.75 -0.86 -18.24
CA LEU A 129 10.97 -1.88 -17.21
C LEU A 129 9.66 -2.21 -16.50
N SER A 130 9.30 -3.49 -16.50
CA SER A 130 8.20 -3.99 -15.66
C SER A 130 8.72 -4.23 -14.23
N LEU A 131 8.15 -3.53 -13.25
CA LEU A 131 8.48 -3.67 -11.84
C LEU A 131 7.66 -4.78 -11.19
N ARG A 132 8.33 -5.59 -10.36
CA ARG A 132 7.72 -6.54 -9.43
C ARG A 132 7.43 -5.85 -8.11
N GLN A 133 6.62 -6.48 -7.26
CA GLN A 133 6.31 -5.97 -5.91
C GLN A 133 7.58 -5.74 -5.07
N SER A 134 8.54 -6.66 -5.09
CA SER A 134 9.83 -6.50 -4.39
C SER A 134 10.65 -5.29 -4.86
N ASP A 135 10.52 -4.94 -6.15
CA ASP A 135 11.21 -3.76 -6.69
C ASP A 135 10.53 -2.48 -6.16
N LEU A 136 9.20 -2.46 -6.10
CA LEU A 136 8.42 -1.36 -5.53
C LEU A 136 8.69 -1.18 -4.04
N GLU A 137 8.79 -2.27 -3.27
CA GLU A 137 9.19 -2.23 -1.86
C GLU A 137 10.60 -1.64 -1.68
N THR A 138 11.53 -1.99 -2.56
CA THR A 138 12.89 -1.42 -2.54
C THR A 138 12.87 0.08 -2.83
N ILE A 139 12.07 0.53 -3.79
CA ILE A 139 11.94 1.96 -4.14
C ILE A 139 11.27 2.72 -3.00
N ALA A 140 10.22 2.17 -2.40
CA ALA A 140 9.51 2.72 -1.24
C ALA A 140 10.47 2.96 -0.07
N ILE A 141 11.30 1.96 0.28
CA ILE A 141 12.32 2.11 1.32
C ILE A 141 13.34 3.21 0.97
N LEU A 142 13.76 3.30 -0.30
CA LEU A 142 14.72 4.33 -0.72
C LEU A 142 14.13 5.74 -0.71
N PHE A 143 12.82 5.88 -0.90
CA PHE A 143 12.13 7.17 -0.89
C PHE A 143 11.62 7.55 0.50
N ASP A 144 11.70 6.64 1.48
CA ASP A 144 11.07 6.77 2.80
C ASP A 144 9.56 7.07 2.69
N GLU A 145 8.91 6.41 1.72
CA GLU A 145 7.51 6.62 1.38
C GLU A 145 6.81 5.26 1.17
N PRO A 146 5.50 5.15 1.49
CA PRO A 146 4.75 3.94 1.17
C PRO A 146 4.59 3.76 -0.34
N ILE A 147 4.33 2.53 -0.79
CA ILE A 147 4.28 2.19 -2.22
C ILE A 147 3.23 3.01 -2.97
N SER A 148 2.07 3.32 -2.38
CA SER A 148 1.06 4.18 -3.01
C SER A 148 1.57 5.57 -3.36
N GLU A 149 2.31 6.21 -2.46
CA GLU A 149 2.87 7.55 -2.70
C GLU A 149 3.95 7.48 -3.78
N VAL A 150 4.74 6.40 -3.81
CA VAL A 150 5.68 6.13 -4.92
C VAL A 150 4.92 5.99 -6.25
N LEU A 151 3.82 5.23 -6.28
CA LEU A 151 3.03 5.03 -7.49
C LEU A 151 2.35 6.32 -7.96
N ASN A 152 1.78 7.09 -7.04
CA ASN A 152 1.21 8.41 -7.31
C ASN A 152 2.28 9.34 -7.89
N TRP A 153 3.46 9.39 -7.27
CA TRP A 153 4.57 10.21 -7.75
C TRP A 153 5.02 9.78 -9.16
N LEU A 154 5.16 8.48 -9.42
CA LEU A 154 5.50 7.97 -10.76
C LEU A 154 4.43 8.31 -11.80
N GLU A 155 3.15 8.35 -11.41
CA GLU A 155 2.03 8.74 -12.27
C GLU A 155 2.04 10.26 -12.55
N ASP A 156 2.19 11.08 -11.53
CA ASP A 156 2.22 12.54 -11.61
C ASP A 156 3.38 13.03 -12.48
N GLU A 157 4.53 12.39 -12.33
CA GLU A 157 5.71 12.62 -13.14
C GLU A 157 5.57 12.04 -14.57
N ARG A 158 4.49 11.31 -14.88
CA ARG A 158 4.22 10.67 -16.17
C ARG A 158 5.32 9.69 -16.60
N VAL A 159 5.84 8.93 -15.64
CA VAL A 159 6.86 7.89 -15.87
C VAL A 159 6.23 6.50 -15.98
N LEU A 160 5.00 6.33 -15.47
CA LEU A 160 4.22 5.13 -15.67
C LEU A 160 3.68 5.05 -17.09
N LEU A 161 3.95 3.94 -17.77
CA LEU A 161 3.32 3.60 -19.03
C LEU A 161 1.98 2.93 -18.71
N LYS A 162 0.90 3.71 -18.66
CA LYS A 162 -0.46 3.20 -18.40
C LYS A 162 -0.78 2.05 -19.35
N LYS A 163 -1.20 0.91 -18.79
CA LYS A 163 -1.86 -0.13 -19.57
C LYS A 163 -3.26 0.40 -19.91
N ARG A 164 -3.59 0.45 -21.21
CA ARG A 164 -5.00 0.43 -21.64
C ARG A 164 -5.65 -0.76 -20.94
N GLU A 165 -6.65 -0.51 -20.10
CA GLU A 165 -7.59 -1.56 -19.72
C GLU A 165 -8.17 -2.12 -21.02
N GLY A 166 -7.95 -3.41 -21.24
CA GLY A 166 -8.62 -4.19 -22.27
C GLY A 166 -9.52 -5.17 -21.58
#